data_AF-A0A085Z4A7-F1
#
_entry.id   AF-A0A085Z4A7-F1
#
_cell.length_a   1.000
_cell.length_b   1.000
_cell.length_c   1.000
_cell.angle_alpha   90.00
_cell.angle_beta   90.00
_cell.angle_gamma   90.00
#
_symmetry.space_group_name_H-M   'P 1'
#
loop_
_entity.id
_entity.type
_entity.pdbx_description
1 polymer ?
#
loop_
_entity_poly.entity_id
_entity_poly.type
_entity_poly.pdbx_seq_one_letter_code
_entity_poly.pdbx_strand_id
1 'polypeptide(L)' 'MKKKISTIFIISSMLTTVGFLMDGDPKEPSMTMRFTEYFAMLSILFLLITTFYFTTNSLAKKLQKIRN' A
#
# COMPACT_ATOMS: atom_id res chain seq x y z
N MET A 1 -1.52 -12.64 -11.47
CA MET A 1 -1.77 -12.09 -10.11
C MET A 1 -0.48 -11.74 -9.38
N LYS A 2 0.53 -12.64 -9.35
CA LYS A 2 1.85 -12.38 -8.71
C LYS A 2 2.52 -11.06 -9.16
N LYS A 3 2.60 -10.80 -10.48
CA LYS A 3 3.17 -9.55 -11.01
C LYS A 3 2.42 -8.30 -10.51
N LYS A 4 1.09 -8.34 -10.49
CA LYS A 4 0.23 -7.22 -10.05
C LYS A 4 0.40 -6.91 -8.56
N ILE A 5 0.40 -7.95 -7.72
CA ILE A 5 0.63 -7.80 -6.27
C ILE A 5 2.03 -7.25 -5.99
N SER A 6 3.04 -7.76 -6.70
CA SER A 6 4.41 -7.25 -6.60
C SER A 6 4.53 -5.78 -7.03
N THR A 7 3.85 -5.36 -8.10
CA THR A 7 3.78 -3.94 -8.49
C THR A 7 3.12 -3.09 -7.42
N ILE A 8 1.99 -3.54 -6.85
CA ILE A 8 1.32 -2.82 -5.75
C ILE A 8 2.27 -2.69 -4.55
N PHE A 9 2.96 -3.76 -4.18
CA PHE A 9 3.93 -3.75 -3.08
C PHE A 9 5.06 -2.75 -3.32
N ILE A 10 5.63 -2.70 -4.54
CA ILE A 10 6.69 -1.75 -4.90
C ILE A 10 6.17 -0.31 -4.77
N ILE A 11 4.99 -0.02 -5.31
CA ILE A 11 4.37 1.32 -5.23
C ILE A 11 4.11 1.71 -3.78
N SER A 12 3.53 0.80 -2.98
CA SER A 12 3.29 1.03 -1.56
C SER A 12 4.59 1.31 -0.82
N SER A 13 5.64 0.51 -1.06
CA SER A 13 6.97 0.72 -0.45
C SER A 13 7.58 2.06 -0.81
N MET A 14 7.47 2.49 -2.08
CA MET A 14 7.97 3.80 -2.51
C MET A 14 7.21 4.93 -1.80
N LEU A 15 5.88 4.86 -1.75
CA LEU A 15 5.05 5.85 -1.08
C LEU A 15 5.33 5.91 0.43
N THR A 16 5.46 4.76 1.08
CA THR A 16 5.82 4.70 2.51
C THR A 16 7.21 5.28 2.74
N THR A 17 8.19 4.97 1.90
CA THR A 17 9.55 5.53 2.03
C THR A 17 9.54 7.04 1.92
N VAL A 18 8.84 7.58 0.92
CA VAL A 18 8.72 9.04 0.74
C VAL A 18 7.98 9.65 1.92
N GLY A 19 6.83 9.10 2.33
CA GLY A 19 6.05 9.59 3.47
C GLY A 19 6.84 9.59 4.77
N PHE A 20 7.53 8.49 5.09
CA PHE A 20 8.32 8.34 6.30
C PHE A 20 9.58 9.24 6.33
N LEU A 21 10.11 9.62 5.16
CA LEU A 21 11.22 10.57 5.06
C LEU A 21 10.74 12.03 5.12
N MET A 22 9.56 12.32 4.56
CA MET A 22 8.93 13.63 4.63
C MET A 22 8.31 13.92 5.99
N ASP A 23 8.07 12.87 6.78
CA ASP A 23 7.57 13.00 8.14
C ASP A 23 8.60 13.72 9.02
N GLY A 24 8.21 14.93 9.44
CA GLY A 24 9.02 15.86 10.21
C GLY A 24 8.93 15.61 11.71
N ASP A 25 8.17 14.61 12.15
CA ASP A 25 7.99 14.33 13.56
C ASP A 25 9.28 13.85 14.24
N PRO A 26 9.49 14.20 15.53
CA PRO A 26 10.65 13.76 16.29
C PRO A 26 10.69 12.23 16.36
N LYS A 27 11.63 11.63 15.62
CA LYS A 27 11.73 10.17 15.55
C LYS A 27 12.24 9.62 16.89
N GLU A 28 11.44 8.73 17.47
CA GLU A 28 11.78 7.91 18.64
C GLU A 28 13.24 7.45 18.63
N PRO A 29 13.98 7.50 19.76
CA PRO A 29 15.41 7.21 19.79
C PRO A 29 15.71 5.72 19.52
N SER A 30 14.75 4.82 19.74
CA SER A 30 14.94 3.40 19.51
C SER A 30 14.78 3.03 18.03
N MET A 31 15.79 2.37 17.47
CA MET A 31 15.75 1.89 16.07
C MET A 31 14.60 0.90 15.84
N THR A 32 14.29 0.07 16.83
CA THR A 32 13.21 -0.93 16.76
C THR A 32 11.83 -0.29 16.56
N MET A 33 11.53 0.81 17.25
CA MET A 33 10.27 1.53 17.05
C MET A 33 10.17 2.13 15.65
N ARG A 34 11.25 2.76 15.15
CA ARG A 34 11.29 3.33 13.80
C ARG A 34 11.02 2.28 12.72
N PHE A 35 11.59 1.08 12.85
CA PHE A 35 11.28 -0.02 11.94
C PHE A 35 9.83 -0.46 12.06
N THR A 36 9.33 -0.61 13.28
CA THR A 36 7.96 -1.06 13.55
C THR A 36 6.94 -0.09 12.94
N GLU A 37 7.14 1.21 13.13
CA GLU A 37 6.33 2.28 12.56
C GLU A 37 6.37 2.27 11.02
N TYR A 38 7.57 2.16 10.43
CA TYR A 38 7.72 2.07 8.98
C TYR A 38 6.95 0.88 8.39
N PHE A 39 7.09 -0.31 8.99
CA PHE A 39 6.38 -1.51 8.54
C PHE A 39 4.87 -1.44 8.80
N ALA A 40 4.45 -0.77 9.87
CA ALA A 40 3.03 -0.49 10.13
C ALA A 40 2.44 0.43 9.05
N MET A 41 3.11 1.53 8.72
CA MET A 41 2.68 2.42 7.62
C MET A 41 2.67 1.69 6.27
N LEU A 42 3.69 0.88 5.98
CA LEU A 42 3.78 0.10 4.75
C LEU A 42 2.61 -0.88 4.62
N SER A 43 2.31 -1.63 5.69
CA SER A 43 1.25 -2.62 5.70
C SER A 43 -0.14 -1.98 5.55
N ILE A 44 -0.38 -0.83 6.20
CA ILE A 44 -1.63 -0.07 6.04
C ILE A 44 -1.79 0.42 4.60
N LEU A 45 -0.77 1.09 4.04
CA LEU A 45 -0.81 1.60 2.67
C LEU A 45 -0.98 0.48 1.64
N PHE A 46 -0.26 -0.63 1.84
CA PHE A 46 -0.37 -1.81 0.98
C PHE A 46 -1.78 -2.41 1.01
N LEU A 47 -2.37 -2.58 2.20
CA LEU A 47 -3.74 -3.09 2.34
C LEU A 47 -4.77 -2.16 1.69
N LEU A 48 -4.61 -0.85 1.85
CA LEU A 48 -5.54 0.14 1.30
C LEU A 48 -5.52 0.11 -0.23
N ILE A 49 -4.33 0.18 -0.84
CA ILE A 49 -4.17 0.12 -2.30
C ILE A 49 -4.65 -1.24 -2.84
N THR A 50 -4.32 -2.33 -2.17
CA THR A 50 -4.71 -3.69 -2.57
C THR A 50 -6.24 -3.85 -2.55
N THR A 51 -6.89 -3.42 -1.47
CA THR A 51 -8.35 -3.49 -1.32
C THR A 51 -9.05 -2.68 -2.40
N PHE A 52 -8.58 -1.46 -2.66
CA PHE A 52 -9.11 -0.61 -3.71
C PHE A 52 -8.94 -1.24 -5.10
N TYR A 53 -7.75 -1.78 -5.39
CA TYR A 53 -7.47 -2.45 -6.66
C TYR A 53 -8.38 -3.65 -6.91
N PHE A 54 -8.55 -4.53 -5.91
CA PHE A 54 -9.38 -5.72 -6.07
C PHE A 54 -10.87 -5.37 -6.16
N THR A 55 -11.32 -4.37 -5.39
CA THR A 55 -12.71 -3.90 -5.43
C THR A 55 -13.06 -3.33 -6.81
N THR A 56 -12.26 -2.38 -7.31
CA THR A 56 -12.47 -1.75 -8.63
C THR A 56 -12.39 -2.77 -9.77
N ASN A 57 -11.40 -3.67 -9.74
CA ASN A 57 -11.27 -4.72 -10.75
C ASN A 57 -12.44 -5.72 -10.73
N SER A 58 -13.00 -6.02 -9.56
CA SER A 58 -14.16 -6.91 -9.43
C SER A 58 -15.45 -6.24 -9.94
N LEU A 59 -15.64 -4.95 -9.61
CA LEU A 59 -16.76 -4.15 -10.12
C LEU A 59 -16.69 -4.00 -11.64
N ALA A 60 -15.51 -3.66 -12.18
CA ALA A 60 -15.29 -3.53 -13.62
C ALA A 60 -15.64 -4.82 -14.39
N LYS A 61 -15.22 -5.98 -13.87
CA LYS A 61 -15.59 -7.28 -14.43
C LYS A 61 -17.09 -7.55 -14.38
N LYS A 62 -17.76 -7.19 -13.29
CA LYS A 62 -19.23 -7.30 -13.15
C LYS A 62 -19.95 -6.46 -14.20
N LEU A 63 -19.53 -5.21 -14.38
CA LEU A 63 -20.11 -4.28 -15.35
C LEU A 63 -19.89 -4.75 -16.80
N GLN A 64 -18.69 -5.26 -17.12
CA GLN A 64 -18.42 -5.84 -18.43
C GLN A 64 -19.30 -7.06 -18.72
N LYS A 65 -19.57 -7.90 -17.72
CA LYS A 65 -20.46 -9.07 -17.87
C LYS A 65 -21.94 -8.69 -18.04
N ILE A 66 -22.39 -7.56 -17.50
CA ILE A 66 -23.77 -7.07 -17.67
C ILE A 66 -23.94 -6.39 -19.04
N ARG A 67 -22.87 -5.81 -19.58
CA ARG A 67 -22.88 -5.09 -20.88
C ARG A 67 -22.81 -6.03 -22.10
N ASN A 68 -22.19 -7.19 -21.96
CA ASN A 68 -22.12 -8.24 -22.99
C ASN A 68 -23.29 -9.21 -22.87
#